data_AF-S9X7C5-F1
#
_entry.id   AF-S9X7C5-F1
#
_cell.length_a   1.000
_cell.length_b   1.000
_cell.length_c   1.000
_cell.angle_alpha   90.00
_cell.angle_beta   90.00
_cell.angle_gamma   90.00
#
_symmetry.space_group_name_H-M   'P 1'
#
loop_
_entity.id
_entity.type
_entity.pdbx_description
1 polymer ?
#
loop_
_entity_poly.entity_id
_entity_poly.type
_entity_poly.pdbx_seq_one_letter_code
_entity_poly.pdbx_strand_id
1 'polypeptide(L)'
;MVANASFDKLIEELKTLVNEQCPSDVLQLCFDFFASKLRNERKEMLRMDEVMSEGISEDDLNEMPEEPEAVGPEKLHTPEAGGLKEMNVSYPQNYNFLRRKSVSAESMNPNSFMRLPRPQVPLKSPEELEHLKKAVGHNFLFKNLDEERYLEVLSAMTEKRIGEAGVTLIVQGAEGDYFYIVEKGEFDVYKRNEPNISTEEVLATGYGDYVGTISPGEYFGELALMYNAPRAATVVSKTPDCILYALDRASFHRIVFENAFRQRRMYESLLEEVPILSGLDKYQRQKIADALQTVVYPAGGIVIRQGDIGNQFYLIEDGEAEVCKEGKGVVVTLGKGDYFGELALIHETERTATVRAKTRLKLATFDKPTFNRLLGNAIDLMRQQPRAELDFKKEEEQRRLESPHGTTEA
;
A
#
# COMPACT_ATOMS: atom_id res chain seq x y z
N MET A 1 -5.36 -55.91 21.02
CA MET A 1 -4.58 -54.85 21.72
C MET A 1 -3.83 -53.89 20.79
N VAL A 2 -3.78 -54.10 19.46
CA VAL A 2 -2.97 -53.28 18.54
C VAL A 2 -3.69 -52.00 18.03
N ALA A 3 -5.03 -51.96 18.04
CA ALA A 3 -5.79 -50.81 17.51
C ALA A 3 -5.74 -49.53 18.38
N ASN A 4 -5.68 -49.66 19.71
CA ASN A 4 -5.73 -48.50 20.62
C ASN A 4 -4.45 -47.64 20.57
N ALA A 5 -3.29 -48.24 20.31
CA ALA A 5 -2.02 -47.51 20.23
C ALA A 5 -1.92 -46.56 19.02
N SER A 6 -2.72 -46.80 17.96
CA SER A 6 -2.75 -45.96 16.76
C SER A 6 -3.58 -44.69 16.96
N PHE A 7 -4.67 -44.80 17.72
CA PHE A 7 -5.59 -43.68 17.96
C PHE A 7 -4.99 -42.62 18.90
N ASP A 8 -4.33 -43.05 19.97
CA ASP A 8 -3.68 -42.12 20.92
C ASP A 8 -2.60 -41.28 20.23
N LYS A 9 -1.89 -41.86 19.27
CA LYS A 9 -0.87 -41.15 18.47
C LYS A 9 -1.50 -40.08 17.56
N LEU A 10 -2.64 -40.36 16.93
CA LEU A 10 -3.35 -39.38 16.10
C LEU A 10 -3.86 -38.20 16.91
N ILE A 11 -4.33 -38.45 18.14
CA ILE A 11 -4.80 -37.41 19.05
C ILE A 11 -3.63 -36.54 19.54
N GLU A 12 -2.47 -37.13 19.85
CA GLU A 12 -1.26 -36.36 20.21
C GLU A 12 -0.73 -35.52 19.04
N GLU A 13 -0.77 -36.03 17.81
CA GLU A 13 -0.44 -35.25 16.60
C GLU A 13 -1.38 -34.06 16.41
N LEU A 14 -2.69 -34.27 16.58
CA LEU A 14 -3.69 -33.20 16.48
C LEU A 14 -3.50 -32.15 17.59
N LYS A 15 -3.26 -32.57 18.84
CA LYS A 15 -3.00 -31.65 19.96
C LYS A 15 -1.78 -30.77 19.71
N THR A 16 -0.71 -31.36 19.18
CA THR A 16 0.51 -30.61 18.81
C THR A 16 0.19 -29.56 17.75
N LEU A 17 -0.57 -29.95 16.71
CA LEU A 17 -0.93 -29.07 15.61
C LEU A 17 -1.87 -27.91 16.03
N VAL A 18 -2.80 -28.17 16.95
CA VAL A 18 -3.68 -27.13 17.53
C VAL A 18 -2.88 -26.14 18.37
N ASN A 19 -1.93 -26.62 19.17
CA ASN A 19 -1.08 -25.77 20.01
C ASN A 19 -0.07 -24.93 19.21
N GLU A 20 0.40 -25.44 18.07
CA GLU A 20 1.33 -24.70 17.19
C GLU A 20 0.61 -23.63 16.36
N GLN A 21 -0.59 -23.92 15.85
CA GLN A 21 -1.30 -23.03 14.92
C GLN A 21 -2.24 -22.04 15.61
N CYS A 22 -2.62 -22.28 16.88
CA CYS A 22 -3.55 -21.45 17.66
C CYS A 22 -4.76 -20.95 16.83
N PRO A 23 -5.50 -21.84 16.15
CA PRO A 23 -6.57 -21.42 15.25
C PRO A 23 -7.75 -20.83 16.03
N SER A 24 -8.40 -19.81 15.45
CA SER A 24 -9.65 -19.24 15.99
C SER A 24 -10.84 -20.19 15.86
N ASP A 25 -10.79 -21.15 14.93
CA ASP A 25 -11.79 -22.19 14.74
C ASP A 25 -11.12 -23.58 14.80
N VAL A 26 -11.15 -24.17 15.99
CA VAL A 26 -10.55 -25.47 16.28
C VAL A 26 -11.32 -26.61 15.58
N LEU A 27 -12.63 -26.46 15.34
CA LEU A 27 -13.46 -27.52 14.76
C LEU A 27 -13.14 -27.71 13.28
N GLN A 28 -12.96 -26.62 12.53
CA GLN A 28 -12.57 -26.69 11.13
C GLN A 28 -11.17 -27.30 10.95
N LEU A 29 -10.22 -26.94 11.83
CA LEU A 29 -8.87 -27.53 11.82
C LEU A 29 -8.91 -29.04 12.06
N CYS A 30 -9.70 -29.49 13.05
CA CYS A 30 -9.88 -30.91 13.33
C CYS A 30 -10.45 -31.65 12.12
N PHE A 31 -11.46 -31.08 11.45
CA PHE A 31 -12.06 -31.67 10.25
C PHE A 31 -11.02 -31.84 9.13
N ASP A 32 -10.26 -30.79 8.82
CA ASP A 32 -9.27 -30.82 7.75
C ASP A 32 -8.11 -31.78 8.05
N PHE A 33 -7.69 -31.87 9.32
CA PHE A 33 -6.66 -32.80 9.78
C PHE A 33 -7.07 -34.26 9.52
N PHE A 34 -8.25 -34.68 9.99
CA PHE A 34 -8.72 -36.06 9.82
C PHE A 34 -9.06 -36.36 8.35
N ALA A 35 -9.62 -35.40 7.61
CA ALA A 35 -9.90 -35.56 6.18
C ALA A 35 -8.62 -35.77 5.36
N SER A 36 -7.54 -35.08 5.71
CA SER A 36 -6.23 -35.23 5.07
C SER A 36 -5.61 -36.61 5.36
N LYS A 37 -5.62 -37.04 6.63
CA LYS A 37 -5.12 -38.38 7.03
C LYS A 37 -5.88 -39.50 6.32
N LEU A 38 -7.20 -39.42 6.26
CA LEU A 38 -8.04 -40.42 5.58
C LEU A 38 -7.78 -40.48 4.06
N ARG A 39 -7.50 -39.33 3.42
CA ARG A 39 -7.11 -39.32 1.99
C ARG A 39 -5.75 -39.97 1.76
N ASN A 40 -4.81 -39.80 2.67
CA ASN A 40 -3.48 -40.40 2.55
C ASN A 40 -3.55 -41.93 2.76
N GLU A 41 -4.29 -42.41 3.75
CA GLU A 41 -4.51 -43.85 3.94
C GLU A 41 -5.16 -44.50 2.71
N ARG A 42 -6.17 -43.85 2.12
CA ARG A 42 -6.80 -44.34 0.88
C ARG A 42 -5.83 -44.40 -0.30
N LYS A 43 -4.89 -43.43 -0.41
CA LYS A 43 -3.85 -43.44 -1.44
C LYS A 43 -2.83 -44.56 -1.22
N GLU A 44 -2.50 -44.90 0.04
CA GLU A 44 -1.61 -46.02 0.33
C GLU A 44 -2.26 -47.38 0.06
N MET A 45 -3.55 -47.53 0.35
CA MET A 45 -4.30 -48.74 -0.01
C MET A 45 -4.37 -48.94 -1.53
N LEU A 46 -4.64 -47.88 -2.30
CA LEU A 46 -4.65 -47.94 -3.76
C LEU A 46 -3.28 -48.31 -4.36
N ARG A 47 -2.18 -47.88 -3.73
CA ARG A 47 -0.83 -48.28 -4.14
C ARG A 47 -0.51 -49.73 -3.81
N MET A 48 -1.09 -50.31 -2.76
CA MET A 48 -0.91 -51.73 -2.43
C MET A 48 -1.66 -52.64 -3.41
N ASP A 49 -2.82 -52.22 -3.92
CA ASP A 49 -3.57 -52.97 -4.93
C ASP A 49 -2.86 -53.01 -6.30
N GLU A 50 -2.18 -51.93 -6.72
CA GLU A 50 -1.37 -51.91 -7.96
C GLU A 50 -0.20 -52.92 -7.90
N VAL A 51 0.48 -53.03 -6.75
CA VAL A 51 1.63 -53.94 -6.58
C VAL A 51 1.22 -55.41 -6.53
N MET A 52 -0.01 -55.71 -6.11
CA MET A 52 -0.55 -57.07 -6.09
C MET A 52 -1.01 -57.56 -7.48
N SER A 53 -1.20 -56.65 -8.44
CA SER A 53 -1.65 -56.97 -9.81
C SER A 53 -0.52 -57.31 -10.80
N GLU A 54 0.74 -57.01 -10.48
CA GLU A 54 1.90 -57.32 -11.34
C GLU A 54 2.45 -58.76 -11.18
N GLY A 55 1.74 -59.64 -10.45
CA GLY A 55 2.22 -60.97 -10.06
C GLY A 55 1.55 -62.20 -10.70
N ILE A 56 0.72 -62.05 -11.74
CA ILE A 56 0.02 -63.19 -12.36
C ILE A 56 0.46 -63.35 -13.82
N SER A 57 1.02 -64.52 -14.15
CA SER A 57 1.50 -64.93 -15.49
C SER A 57 0.35 -65.27 -16.46
N GLU A 58 0.57 -65.01 -17.75
CA GLU A 58 -0.38 -65.02 -18.89
C GLU A 58 -1.09 -66.36 -19.27
N ASP A 59 -1.06 -67.43 -18.45
CA ASP A 59 -1.52 -68.77 -18.92
C ASP A 59 -2.88 -69.29 -18.40
N ASP A 60 -3.66 -68.51 -17.64
CA ASP A 60 -5.01 -68.94 -17.17
C ASP A 60 -6.15 -68.11 -17.78
N LEU A 61 -6.15 -67.95 -19.10
CA LEU A 61 -7.30 -67.46 -19.86
C LEU A 61 -8.00 -68.62 -20.58
N ASN A 62 -9.05 -69.18 -19.96
CA ASN A 62 -10.29 -69.54 -20.65
C ASN A 62 -11.33 -70.05 -19.67
N GLU A 63 -12.29 -69.20 -19.32
CA GLU A 63 -13.73 -69.48 -19.44
C GLU A 63 -14.51 -68.22 -19.05
N MET A 64 -14.96 -67.49 -20.06
CA MET A 64 -16.06 -66.52 -19.93
C MET A 64 -17.38 -67.23 -20.18
N PRO A 65 -18.47 -66.79 -19.53
CA PRO A 65 -19.54 -66.24 -20.36
C PRO A 65 -20.15 -64.94 -19.81
N GLU A 66 -20.27 -64.00 -20.76
CA GLU A 66 -21.29 -62.97 -21.03
C GLU A 66 -22.09 -62.28 -19.90
N GLU A 67 -22.02 -60.94 -19.92
CA GLU A 67 -22.88 -60.00 -19.20
C GLU A 67 -24.35 -60.05 -19.66
N PRO A 68 -25.29 -59.74 -18.75
CA PRO A 68 -26.45 -58.95 -19.19
C PRO A 68 -26.72 -57.71 -18.32
N GLU A 69 -26.70 -56.58 -19.02
CA GLU A 69 -27.61 -55.42 -19.04
C GLU A 69 -28.20 -54.79 -17.75
N ALA A 70 -28.18 -53.45 -17.79
CA ALA A 70 -28.69 -52.52 -16.80
C ALA A 70 -30.22 -52.58 -16.60
N VAL A 71 -30.65 -52.53 -15.33
CA VAL A 71 -32.06 -52.31 -14.93
C VAL A 71 -32.16 -51.01 -14.13
N GLY A 72 -33.09 -50.15 -14.57
CA GLY A 72 -33.40 -48.83 -14.02
C GLY A 72 -34.12 -48.82 -12.66
N PRO A 73 -34.63 -47.66 -12.23
CA PRO A 73 -34.83 -47.35 -10.82
C PRO A 73 -36.22 -47.79 -10.33
N GLU A 74 -36.30 -48.73 -9.38
CA GLU A 74 -37.51 -48.91 -8.58
C GLU A 74 -37.23 -49.04 -7.07
N LYS A 75 -37.66 -47.98 -6.37
CA LYS A 75 -38.38 -47.95 -5.08
C LYS A 75 -37.94 -48.91 -3.97
N LEU A 76 -37.30 -48.36 -2.95
CA LEU A 76 -37.55 -48.78 -1.56
C LEU A 76 -38.03 -47.62 -0.69
N HIS A 77 -39.24 -47.83 -0.18
CA HIS A 77 -40.03 -47.21 0.89
C HIS A 77 -39.43 -46.08 1.76
N THR A 78 -40.22 -45.00 1.83
CA THR A 78 -40.25 -43.94 2.86
C THR A 78 -40.89 -44.42 4.17
N PRO A 79 -40.44 -43.94 5.35
CA PRO A 79 -41.28 -43.72 6.52
C PRO A 79 -41.73 -42.26 6.61
N GLU A 80 -42.99 -42.07 6.99
CA GLU A 80 -43.73 -40.81 7.03
C GLU A 80 -43.27 -39.81 8.11
N ALA A 81 -43.63 -38.55 7.83
CA ALA A 81 -43.24 -37.33 8.50
C ALA A 81 -43.81 -37.13 9.92
N GLY A 82 -42.98 -36.55 10.78
CA GLY A 82 -43.39 -35.88 12.02
C GLY A 82 -42.79 -34.47 12.10
N GLY A 83 -43.50 -33.51 11.49
CA GLY A 83 -43.52 -32.07 11.77
C GLY A 83 -42.21 -31.30 11.99
N LEU A 84 -41.86 -30.43 11.03
CA LEU A 84 -41.50 -29.01 11.25
C LEU A 84 -41.42 -28.29 9.88
N LYS A 85 -41.90 -27.04 9.87
CA LYS A 85 -42.19 -26.18 8.73
C LYS A 85 -41.05 -26.01 7.72
N GLU A 86 -41.46 -25.93 6.45
CA GLU A 86 -40.70 -25.52 5.27
C GLU A 86 -39.76 -24.32 5.54
N MET A 87 -38.47 -24.49 5.24
CA MET A 87 -37.65 -23.42 4.70
C MET A 87 -36.88 -23.96 3.49
N ASN A 88 -37.40 -23.61 2.32
CA ASN A 88 -36.90 -24.07 1.04
C ASN A 88 -35.98 -23.00 0.44
N VAL A 89 -34.67 -23.04 0.75
CA VAL A 89 -33.58 -22.68 -0.17
C VAL A 89 -32.31 -23.44 0.24
N SER A 90 -31.99 -24.52 -0.48
CA SER A 90 -30.76 -25.31 -0.25
C SER A 90 -29.58 -24.70 -1.01
N TYR A 91 -28.67 -24.04 -0.29
CA TYR A 91 -27.36 -23.66 -0.82
C TYR A 91 -26.36 -24.82 -0.64
N PRO A 92 -25.44 -25.07 -1.60
CA PRO A 92 -24.44 -26.13 -1.47
C PRO A 92 -23.54 -25.92 -0.25
N GLN A 93 -23.04 -27.01 0.36
CA GLN A 93 -22.24 -27.01 1.61
C GLN A 93 -20.95 -26.15 1.56
N ASN A 94 -20.49 -25.73 0.37
CA ASN A 94 -19.35 -24.84 0.18
C ASN A 94 -19.75 -23.36 -0.08
N TYR A 95 -20.99 -22.97 0.21
CA TYR A 95 -21.44 -21.60 0.05
C TYR A 95 -20.96 -20.72 1.21
N ASN A 96 -19.79 -20.11 1.02
CA ASN A 96 -19.26 -19.09 1.93
C ASN A 96 -20.11 -17.81 1.81
N PHE A 97 -21.02 -17.56 2.78
CA PHE A 97 -21.77 -16.30 2.91
C PHE A 97 -20.87 -15.08 3.18
N LEU A 98 -19.63 -15.32 3.62
CA LEU A 98 -18.61 -14.29 3.86
C LEU A 98 -17.62 -14.18 2.68
N ARG A 99 -18.11 -14.18 1.43
CA ARG A 99 -17.25 -13.76 0.32
C ARG A 99 -16.77 -12.34 0.58
N ARG A 100 -15.44 -12.16 0.61
CA ARG A 100 -14.83 -10.84 0.61
C ARG A 100 -15.38 -10.06 -0.58
N LYS A 101 -16.15 -9.02 -0.31
CA LYS A 101 -16.67 -8.12 -1.33
C LYS A 101 -15.56 -7.13 -1.70
N SER A 102 -15.44 -6.82 -2.98
CA SER A 102 -14.57 -5.73 -3.41
C SER A 102 -15.09 -4.41 -2.84
N VAL A 103 -14.18 -3.59 -2.35
CA VAL A 103 -14.44 -2.19 -1.97
C VAL A 103 -13.73 -1.28 -2.96
N SER A 104 -14.34 -0.15 -3.28
CA SER A 104 -13.72 0.88 -4.12
C SER A 104 -13.93 2.23 -3.46
N ALA A 105 -12.94 3.10 -3.57
CA ALA A 105 -13.17 4.53 -3.43
C ALA A 105 -13.69 5.09 -4.76
N GLU A 106 -14.17 6.33 -4.74
CA GLU A 106 -14.46 7.08 -5.95
C GLU A 106 -13.18 7.22 -6.80
N SER A 107 -13.34 7.19 -8.12
CA SER A 107 -12.22 7.41 -9.04
C SER A 107 -11.81 8.88 -8.98
N MET A 108 -10.70 9.17 -8.31
CA MET A 108 -10.11 10.50 -8.34
C MET A 108 -9.21 10.64 -9.55
N ASN A 109 -9.51 11.59 -10.43
CA ASN A 109 -8.56 12.01 -11.45
C ASN A 109 -7.59 13.02 -10.80
N PRO A 110 -6.29 12.69 -10.62
CA PRO A 110 -5.34 13.57 -9.96
C PRO A 110 -5.21 14.95 -10.63
N ASN A 111 -5.42 15.03 -11.95
CA ASN A 111 -5.37 16.28 -12.70
C ASN A 111 -6.57 17.19 -12.44
N SER A 112 -7.74 16.61 -12.16
CA SER A 112 -8.96 17.37 -11.86
C SER A 112 -8.89 17.99 -10.46
N PHE A 113 -8.32 17.26 -9.50
CA PHE A 113 -8.19 17.68 -8.10
C PHE A 113 -7.27 18.90 -7.92
N MET A 114 -6.21 19.01 -8.73
CA MET A 114 -5.27 20.15 -8.69
C MET A 114 -5.91 21.49 -9.11
N ARG A 115 -7.07 21.46 -9.77
CA ARG A 115 -7.81 22.67 -10.17
C ARG A 115 -8.82 23.12 -9.12
N LEU A 116 -9.11 22.30 -8.12
CA LEU A 116 -10.02 22.66 -7.05
C LEU A 116 -9.34 23.63 -6.07
N PRO A 117 -10.05 24.66 -5.58
CA PRO A 117 -9.51 25.59 -4.58
C PRO A 117 -9.05 24.80 -3.34
N ARG A 118 -7.91 25.18 -2.74
CA ARG A 118 -7.41 24.53 -1.52
C ARG A 118 -8.53 24.49 -0.46
N PRO A 119 -8.64 23.40 0.34
CA PRO A 119 -9.57 23.40 1.45
C PRO A 119 -9.34 24.66 2.26
N GLN A 120 -10.41 25.38 2.58
CA GLN A 120 -10.27 26.52 3.48
C GLN A 120 -9.76 25.96 4.80
N VAL A 121 -8.60 26.45 5.23
CA VAL A 121 -8.01 26.07 6.50
C VAL A 121 -8.56 27.07 7.52
N PRO A 122 -9.59 26.71 8.31
CA PRO A 122 -9.98 27.55 9.42
C PRO A 122 -8.78 27.72 10.35
N LEU A 123 -8.51 28.97 10.76
CA LEU A 123 -7.52 29.22 11.81
C LEU A 123 -7.97 28.51 13.07
N LYS A 124 -7.23 27.48 13.46
CA LYS A 124 -7.40 26.80 14.75
C LYS A 124 -6.43 27.37 15.76
N SER A 125 -6.87 27.46 17.00
CA SER A 125 -6.01 27.82 18.12
C SER A 125 -4.95 26.71 18.35
N PRO A 126 -3.79 27.05 18.95
CA PRO A 126 -2.78 26.06 19.29
C PRO A 126 -3.30 24.95 20.23
N GLU A 127 -4.22 25.29 21.13
CA GLU A 127 -4.82 24.37 22.10
C GLU A 127 -5.72 23.33 21.40
N GLU A 128 -6.56 23.77 20.45
CA GLU A 128 -7.40 22.87 19.65
C GLU A 128 -6.55 21.89 18.83
N LEU A 129 -5.45 22.38 18.25
CA LEU A 129 -4.53 21.51 17.51
C LEU A 129 -3.88 20.46 18.42
N GLU A 130 -3.52 20.81 19.66
CA GLU A 130 -2.96 19.85 20.61
C GLU A 130 -3.97 18.76 21.00
N HIS A 131 -5.22 19.13 21.25
CA HIS A 131 -6.31 18.17 21.51
C HIS A 131 -6.52 17.23 20.33
N LEU A 132 -6.60 17.77 19.11
CA LEU A 132 -6.73 16.98 17.90
C LEU A 132 -5.55 16.03 17.68
N LYS A 133 -4.32 16.48 17.94
CA LYS A 133 -3.12 15.62 17.89
C LYS A 133 -3.23 14.44 18.84
N LYS A 134 -3.68 14.68 20.07
CA LYS A 134 -3.85 13.62 21.07
C LYS A 134 -4.93 12.62 20.66
N ALA A 135 -6.07 13.09 20.14
CA ALA A 135 -7.18 12.24 19.70
C ALA A 135 -6.80 11.34 18.50
N VAL A 136 -6.02 11.88 17.56
CA VAL A 136 -5.69 11.21 16.29
C VAL A 136 -4.38 10.41 16.36
N GLY A 137 -3.54 10.63 17.37
CA GLY A 137 -2.18 10.06 17.47
C GLY A 137 -2.11 8.53 17.39
N HIS A 138 -3.16 7.81 17.78
CA HIS A 138 -3.23 6.35 17.71
C HIS A 138 -3.89 5.81 16.43
N ASN A 139 -4.43 6.66 15.57
CA ASN A 139 -5.16 6.24 14.38
C ASN A 139 -4.19 5.87 13.24
N PHE A 140 -4.40 4.68 12.65
CA PHE A 140 -3.53 4.11 11.62
C PHE A 140 -3.44 4.95 10.34
N LEU A 141 -4.47 5.76 10.03
CA LEU A 141 -4.50 6.61 8.84
C LEU A 141 -3.50 7.75 8.90
N PHE A 142 -3.17 8.21 10.10
CA PHE A 142 -2.37 9.42 10.30
C PHE A 142 -0.96 9.11 10.80
N LYS A 143 -0.70 7.86 11.23
CA LYS A 143 0.60 7.42 11.76
C LYS A 143 1.75 7.54 10.75
N ASN A 144 1.46 7.39 9.47
CA ASN A 144 2.47 7.41 8.39
C ASN A 144 2.53 8.75 7.65
N LEU A 145 1.90 9.80 8.19
CA LEU A 145 1.97 11.14 7.61
C LEU A 145 3.17 11.91 8.20
N ASP A 146 3.93 12.58 7.34
CA ASP A 146 4.97 13.52 7.78
C ASP A 146 4.35 14.68 8.57
N GLU A 147 5.12 15.31 9.47
CA GLU A 147 4.62 16.34 10.40
C GLU A 147 3.86 17.48 9.70
N GLU A 148 4.36 17.96 8.56
CA GLU A 148 3.70 19.01 7.77
C GLU A 148 2.31 18.57 7.30
N ARG A 149 2.19 17.35 6.76
CA ARG A 149 0.92 16.80 6.27
C ARG A 149 -0.04 16.53 7.41
N TYR A 150 0.48 16.02 8.52
CA TYR A 150 -0.29 15.78 9.71
C TYR A 150 -0.94 17.08 10.21
N LEU A 151 -0.17 18.17 10.27
CA LEU A 151 -0.69 19.50 10.61
C LEU A 151 -1.70 20.02 9.59
N GLU A 152 -1.44 19.88 8.28
CA GLU A 152 -2.38 20.28 7.24
C GLU A 152 -3.74 19.58 7.38
N VAL A 153 -3.73 18.26 7.59
CA VAL A 153 -4.95 17.47 7.82
C VAL A 153 -5.71 17.96 9.05
N LEU A 154 -5.02 18.14 10.18
CA LEU A 154 -5.65 18.63 11.40
C LEU A 154 -6.20 20.04 11.21
N SER A 155 -5.51 20.89 10.45
CA SER A 155 -5.95 22.24 10.14
C SER A 155 -7.17 22.28 9.20
N ALA A 156 -7.32 21.30 8.32
CA ALA A 156 -8.44 21.20 7.38
C ALA A 156 -9.77 20.74 8.01
N MET A 157 -9.74 20.18 9.24
CA MET A 157 -10.98 19.74 9.90
C MET A 157 -11.91 20.92 10.21
N THR A 158 -13.20 20.79 9.94
CA THR A 158 -14.19 21.85 10.21
C THR A 158 -14.96 21.57 11.48
N GLU A 159 -15.13 22.59 12.32
CA GLU A 159 -15.97 22.48 13.52
C GLU A 159 -17.45 22.32 13.13
N LYS A 160 -18.13 21.37 13.77
CA LYS A 160 -19.57 21.09 13.61
C LYS A 160 -20.21 21.08 15.00
N ARG A 161 -21.16 21.99 15.21
CA ARG A 161 -21.91 22.13 16.47
C ARG A 161 -23.28 21.47 16.39
N ILE A 162 -23.69 20.83 17.47
CA ILE A 162 -25.00 20.18 17.61
C ILE A 162 -25.66 20.70 18.88
N GLY A 163 -26.73 21.48 18.72
CA GLY A 163 -27.40 22.14 19.84
C GLY A 163 -28.31 21.23 20.67
N GLU A 164 -28.91 20.22 20.05
CA GLU A 164 -29.94 19.38 20.68
C GLU A 164 -29.43 17.95 20.92
N ALA A 165 -29.88 17.34 22.03
CA ALA A 165 -29.70 15.91 22.27
C ALA A 165 -30.66 15.09 21.39
N GLY A 166 -30.28 13.86 21.02
CA GLY A 166 -31.05 12.98 20.15
C GLY A 166 -30.84 13.18 18.65
N VAL A 167 -29.97 14.10 18.21
CA VAL A 167 -29.68 14.31 16.79
C VAL A 167 -28.87 13.14 16.23
N THR A 168 -29.36 12.52 15.15
CA THR A 168 -28.65 11.46 14.44
C THR A 168 -27.63 12.05 13.46
N LEU A 169 -26.34 11.71 13.63
CA LEU A 169 -25.28 12.21 12.75
C LEU A 169 -24.98 11.26 11.60
N ILE A 170 -25.01 9.97 11.91
CA ILE A 170 -24.66 8.89 11.01
C ILE A 170 -25.76 7.86 11.14
N VAL A 171 -26.26 7.38 10.02
CA VAL A 171 -27.22 6.28 9.96
C VAL A 171 -26.50 5.08 9.38
N GLN A 172 -26.68 3.91 10.01
CA GLN A 172 -26.18 2.65 9.47
C GLN A 172 -26.70 2.43 8.04
N GLY A 173 -25.82 2.00 7.14
CA GLY A 173 -26.13 1.79 5.72
C GLY A 173 -26.01 3.04 4.84
N ALA A 174 -25.95 4.25 5.42
CA ALA A 174 -25.74 5.48 4.65
C ALA A 174 -24.34 5.52 4.04
N GLU A 175 -24.17 6.30 2.97
CA GLU A 175 -22.84 6.64 2.46
C GLU A 175 -22.09 7.49 3.51
N GLY A 176 -20.83 7.16 3.73
CA GLY A 176 -20.02 7.86 4.71
C GLY A 176 -19.06 8.82 4.05
N ASP A 177 -19.21 10.13 4.28
CA ASP A 177 -18.30 11.12 3.64
C ASP A 177 -17.32 11.79 4.59
N TYR A 178 -17.59 11.69 5.89
CA TYR A 178 -16.86 12.41 6.94
C TYR A 178 -16.29 11.49 8.01
N PHE A 179 -15.14 11.88 8.52
CA PHE A 179 -14.55 11.41 9.77
C PHE A 179 -14.81 12.44 10.86
N TYR A 180 -15.18 11.99 12.07
CA TYR A 180 -15.52 12.88 13.17
C TYR A 180 -14.66 12.61 14.39
N ILE A 181 -14.25 13.68 15.06
CA ILE A 181 -13.60 13.66 16.38
C ILE A 181 -14.48 14.44 17.35
N VAL A 182 -14.71 13.88 18.54
CA VAL A 182 -15.52 14.52 19.58
C VAL A 182 -14.64 15.46 20.41
N GLU A 183 -14.94 16.75 20.39
CA GLU A 183 -14.30 17.74 21.29
C GLU A 183 -15.11 17.89 22.58
N LYS A 184 -16.44 17.95 22.46
CA LYS A 184 -17.35 18.14 23.59
C LYS A 184 -18.64 17.36 23.38
N GLY A 185 -19.12 16.74 24.46
CA GLY A 185 -20.36 15.97 24.49
C GLY A 185 -20.14 14.47 24.33
N GLU A 186 -21.23 13.71 24.41
CA GLU A 186 -21.22 12.25 24.30
C GLU A 186 -22.14 11.79 23.16
N PHE A 187 -21.78 10.67 22.51
CA PHE A 187 -22.54 10.09 21.40
C PHE A 187 -22.79 8.61 21.62
N ASP A 188 -24.04 8.16 21.49
CA ASP A 188 -24.39 6.76 21.57
C ASP A 188 -24.32 6.10 20.20
N VAL A 189 -23.74 4.90 20.18
CA VAL A 189 -23.55 4.07 18.98
C VAL A 189 -24.50 2.91 19.04
N TYR A 190 -25.27 2.74 17.97
CA TYR A 190 -26.22 1.66 17.80
C TYR A 190 -25.88 0.86 16.56
N LYS A 191 -26.04 -0.46 16.63
CA LYS A 191 -25.78 -1.35 15.51
C LYS A 191 -26.89 -2.38 15.40
N ARG A 192 -27.34 -2.59 14.16
CA ARG A 192 -28.27 -3.64 13.82
C ARG A 192 -27.57 -4.76 13.08
N ASN A 193 -27.90 -6.00 13.43
CA ASN A 193 -27.24 -7.20 12.92
C ASN A 193 -27.83 -7.74 11.60
N GLU A 194 -28.82 -7.06 11.03
CA GLU A 194 -29.46 -7.46 9.78
C GLU A 194 -28.65 -6.97 8.55
N PRO A 195 -28.29 -7.86 7.61
CA PRO A 195 -27.59 -7.48 6.39
C PRO A 195 -28.54 -6.81 5.38
N ASN A 196 -28.11 -5.69 4.78
CA ASN A 196 -28.79 -4.91 3.74
C ASN A 196 -30.03 -4.09 4.16
N ILE A 197 -30.01 -3.52 5.35
CA ILE A 197 -31.05 -2.58 5.80
C ILE A 197 -30.94 -1.23 5.08
N SER A 198 -32.09 -0.68 4.69
CA SER A 198 -32.18 0.68 4.16
C SER A 198 -32.10 1.72 5.29
N THR A 199 -31.53 2.89 5.01
CA THR A 199 -31.44 3.99 5.98
C THR A 199 -32.80 4.44 6.50
N GLU A 200 -33.82 4.40 5.65
CA GLU A 200 -35.20 4.76 5.98
C GLU A 200 -35.82 3.79 7.00
N GLU A 201 -35.58 2.48 6.84
CA GLU A 201 -36.03 1.46 7.80
C GLU A 201 -35.33 1.60 9.16
N VAL A 202 -34.04 1.96 9.20
CA VAL A 202 -33.33 2.23 10.46
C VAL A 202 -34.01 3.36 11.24
N LEU A 203 -34.38 4.43 10.55
CA LEU A 203 -35.03 5.58 11.18
C LEU A 203 -36.46 5.27 11.64
N ALA A 204 -37.18 4.42 10.90
CA ALA A 204 -38.58 4.09 11.18
C ALA A 204 -38.78 3.02 12.27
N THR A 205 -37.88 2.02 12.33
CA THR A 205 -38.04 0.82 13.19
C THR A 205 -37.11 0.80 14.41
N GLY A 206 -36.23 1.81 14.52
CA GLY A 206 -35.28 1.96 15.62
C GLY A 206 -33.86 1.50 15.27
N TYR A 207 -32.90 1.96 16.06
CA TYR A 207 -31.47 1.90 15.72
C TYR A 207 -30.79 0.54 15.98
N GLY A 208 -31.48 -0.41 16.60
CA GLY A 208 -30.93 -1.73 16.97
C GLY A 208 -30.27 -1.74 18.35
N ASP A 209 -29.27 -2.60 18.51
CA ASP A 209 -28.60 -2.83 19.78
C ASP A 209 -27.63 -1.70 20.11
N TYR A 210 -27.61 -1.28 21.38
CA TYR A 210 -26.63 -0.32 21.87
C TYR A 210 -25.24 -0.99 21.97
N VAL A 211 -24.25 -0.37 21.35
CA VAL A 211 -22.87 -0.87 21.30
C VAL A 211 -21.97 -0.18 22.31
N GLY A 212 -22.13 1.14 22.49
CA GLY A 212 -21.29 1.93 23.37
C GLY A 212 -21.52 3.44 23.23
N THR A 213 -20.90 4.21 24.12
CA THR A 213 -20.87 5.68 24.09
C THR A 213 -19.46 6.14 23.71
N ILE A 214 -19.39 7.13 22.83
CA ILE A 214 -18.17 7.83 22.41
C ILE A 214 -18.04 9.10 23.24
N SER A 215 -16.89 9.24 23.89
CA SER A 215 -16.55 10.34 24.80
C SER A 215 -15.65 11.40 24.13
N PRO A 216 -15.48 12.59 24.73
CA PRO A 216 -14.52 13.59 24.26
C PRO A 216 -13.09 13.03 24.11
N GLY A 217 -12.45 13.33 22.98
CA GLY A 217 -11.15 12.82 22.59
C GLY A 217 -11.18 11.51 21.78
N GLU A 218 -12.34 10.87 21.67
CA GLU A 218 -12.55 9.71 20.80
C GLU A 218 -13.05 10.13 19.40
N TYR A 219 -12.98 9.20 18.46
CA TYR A 219 -13.31 9.43 17.05
C TYR A 219 -14.15 8.32 16.47
N PHE A 220 -14.82 8.60 15.35
CA PHE A 220 -15.58 7.61 14.62
C PHE A 220 -15.66 7.89 13.12
N GLY A 221 -15.86 6.81 12.37
CA GLY A 221 -16.08 6.89 10.94
C GLY A 221 -14.80 7.03 10.11
N GLU A 222 -13.63 6.62 10.62
CA GLU A 222 -12.37 6.76 9.87
C GLU A 222 -12.36 5.94 8.57
N LEU A 223 -13.07 4.82 8.53
CA LEU A 223 -13.16 3.98 7.33
C LEU A 223 -13.81 4.70 6.14
N ALA A 224 -14.66 5.71 6.39
CA ALA A 224 -15.22 6.56 5.34
C ALA A 224 -14.14 7.34 4.59
N LEU A 225 -13.00 7.62 5.23
CA LEU A 225 -11.87 8.26 4.56
C LEU A 225 -11.13 7.32 3.63
N MET A 226 -11.26 5.99 3.76
CA MET A 226 -10.49 5.04 2.94
C MET A 226 -11.24 4.61 1.68
N TYR A 227 -12.52 4.22 1.83
CA TYR A 227 -13.33 3.69 0.73
C TYR A 227 -14.75 4.24 0.82
N ASN A 228 -15.50 4.18 -0.30
CA ASN A 228 -16.94 4.39 -0.25
C ASN A 228 -17.59 3.14 0.36
N ALA A 229 -17.64 3.10 1.69
CA ALA A 229 -18.19 2.00 2.46
C ALA A 229 -19.44 2.49 3.21
N PRO A 230 -20.54 1.69 3.19
CA PRO A 230 -21.70 1.99 4.00
C PRO A 230 -21.33 2.08 5.47
N ARG A 231 -21.98 3.00 6.19
CA ARG A 231 -21.78 3.16 7.63
C ARG A 231 -22.17 1.88 8.37
N ALA A 232 -21.29 1.38 9.23
CA ALA A 232 -21.48 0.12 9.94
C ALA A 232 -22.41 0.23 11.17
N ALA A 233 -22.65 1.44 11.64
CA ALA A 233 -23.43 1.74 12.84
C ALA A 233 -24.06 3.13 12.74
N THR A 234 -25.12 3.35 13.51
CA THR A 234 -25.81 4.63 13.69
C THR A 234 -25.21 5.35 14.89
N VAL A 235 -25.00 6.66 14.79
CA VAL A 235 -24.43 7.49 15.87
C VAL A 235 -25.36 8.65 16.17
N VAL A 236 -25.74 8.80 17.44
CA VAL A 236 -26.72 9.79 17.92
C VAL A 236 -26.13 10.60 19.07
N SER A 237 -26.35 11.90 19.10
CA SER A 237 -25.90 12.76 20.21
C SER A 237 -26.68 12.44 21.48
N LYS A 238 -25.98 12.11 22.57
CA LYS A 238 -26.58 11.84 23.88
C LYS A 238 -26.81 13.11 24.68
N THR A 239 -25.84 14.04 24.64
CA THR A 239 -25.88 15.32 25.34
C THR A 239 -26.27 16.47 24.40
N PRO A 240 -26.85 17.57 24.91
CA PRO A 240 -26.98 18.81 24.14
C PRO A 240 -25.63 19.55 24.04
N ASP A 241 -25.55 20.53 23.15
CA ASP A 241 -24.36 21.39 22.94
C ASP A 241 -23.04 20.64 22.66
N CYS A 242 -23.09 19.63 21.79
CA CYS A 242 -21.91 18.89 21.36
C CYS A 242 -21.10 19.66 20.31
N ILE A 243 -19.77 19.48 20.36
CA ILE A 243 -18.81 20.04 19.40
C ILE A 243 -17.99 18.91 18.82
N LEU A 244 -17.92 18.86 17.49
CA LEU A 244 -17.16 17.86 16.73
C LEU A 244 -16.25 18.54 15.72
N TYR A 245 -15.16 17.88 15.37
CA TYR A 245 -14.37 18.20 14.19
C TYR A 245 -14.64 17.18 13.10
N ALA A 246 -15.09 17.66 11.94
CA ALA A 246 -15.38 16.84 10.77
C ALA A 246 -14.28 17.02 9.72
N LEU A 247 -13.82 15.91 9.13
CA LEU A 247 -12.92 15.91 7.98
C LEU A 247 -13.58 15.12 6.85
N ASP A 248 -13.73 15.74 5.70
CA ASP A 248 -14.27 15.07 4.52
C ASP A 248 -13.21 14.21 3.81
N ARG A 249 -13.68 13.15 3.16
CA ARG A 249 -12.84 12.24 2.35
C ARG A 249 -12.02 12.99 1.30
N ALA A 250 -12.63 13.95 0.59
CA ALA A 250 -11.97 14.65 -0.51
C ALA A 250 -10.81 15.51 -0.02
N SER A 251 -10.96 16.23 1.09
CA SER A 251 -9.90 16.99 1.73
C SER A 251 -8.80 16.09 2.27
N PHE A 252 -9.15 14.96 2.91
CA PHE A 252 -8.14 14.00 3.37
C PHE A 252 -7.34 13.41 2.21
N HIS A 253 -8.00 12.84 1.20
CA HIS A 253 -7.37 12.28 0.01
C HIS A 253 -6.53 13.33 -0.69
N ARG A 254 -7.03 14.56 -0.80
CA ARG A 254 -6.25 15.65 -1.37
C ARG A 254 -4.96 15.87 -0.60
N ILE A 255 -4.99 16.08 0.71
CA ILE A 255 -3.77 16.40 1.48
C ILE A 255 -2.77 15.24 1.40
N VAL A 256 -3.26 14.00 1.43
CA VAL A 256 -2.42 12.79 1.33
C VAL A 256 -1.83 12.61 -0.07
N PHE A 257 -2.64 12.73 -1.13
CA PHE A 257 -2.22 12.45 -2.51
C PHE A 257 -1.63 13.66 -3.25
N GLU A 258 -1.96 14.90 -2.86
CA GLU A 258 -1.54 16.12 -3.55
C GLU A 258 -0.03 16.26 -3.57
N ASN A 259 0.65 15.98 -2.45
CA ASN A 259 2.10 16.06 -2.42
C ASN A 259 2.74 14.97 -3.28
N ALA A 260 2.35 13.70 -3.12
CA ALA A 260 2.87 12.61 -3.93
C ALA A 260 2.67 12.87 -5.44
N PHE A 261 1.51 13.41 -5.82
CA PHE A 261 1.23 13.76 -7.21
C PHE A 261 2.02 14.97 -7.71
N ARG A 262 2.12 16.05 -6.91
CA ARG A 262 2.92 17.24 -7.23
C ARG A 262 4.40 16.87 -7.36
N GLN A 263 4.92 16.09 -6.43
CA GLN A 263 6.29 15.61 -6.40
C GLN A 263 6.57 14.73 -7.62
N ARG A 264 5.69 13.77 -7.92
CA ARG A 264 5.80 12.93 -9.12
C ARG A 264 5.81 13.77 -10.40
N ARG A 265 4.89 14.74 -10.55
CA ARG A 265 4.86 15.64 -11.71
C ARG A 265 6.11 16.51 -11.83
N MET A 266 6.61 17.01 -10.71
CA MET A 266 7.84 17.80 -10.67
C MET A 266 9.03 16.95 -11.13
N TYR A 267 9.15 15.71 -10.64
CA TYR A 267 10.18 14.78 -11.09
C TYR A 267 10.02 14.38 -12.55
N GLU A 268 8.81 14.11 -13.02
CA GLU A 268 8.56 13.83 -14.44
C GLU A 268 9.03 15.00 -15.32
N SER A 269 8.74 16.24 -14.91
CA SER A 269 9.20 17.45 -15.63
C SER A 269 10.73 17.58 -15.61
N LEU A 270 11.35 17.32 -14.45
CA LEU A 270 12.81 17.32 -14.32
C LEU A 270 13.45 16.26 -15.23
N LEU A 271 12.94 15.04 -15.23
CA LEU A 271 13.44 13.93 -16.05
C LEU A 271 13.29 14.21 -17.56
N GLU A 272 12.30 15.01 -17.96
CA GLU A 272 12.14 15.48 -19.34
C GLU A 272 13.15 16.58 -19.71
N GLU A 273 13.57 17.42 -18.76
CA GLU A 273 14.61 18.43 -18.98
C GLU A 273 16.01 17.81 -19.12
N VAL A 274 16.27 16.63 -18.55
CA VAL A 274 17.60 15.97 -18.60
C VAL A 274 17.84 15.30 -19.96
N PRO A 275 18.79 15.78 -20.79
CA PRO A 275 18.97 15.28 -22.15
C PRO A 275 19.34 13.80 -22.22
N ILE A 276 20.14 13.29 -21.28
CA ILE A 276 20.56 11.89 -21.30
C ILE A 276 19.43 10.90 -20.98
N LEU A 277 18.33 11.41 -20.41
CA LEU A 277 17.15 10.64 -20.04
C LEU A 277 16.02 10.79 -21.07
N SER A 278 16.22 11.56 -22.14
CA SER A 278 15.20 11.80 -23.18
C SER A 278 14.81 10.54 -23.93
N GLY A 279 15.68 9.52 -23.96
CA GLY A 279 15.42 8.22 -24.57
C GLY A 279 14.48 7.31 -23.77
N LEU A 280 14.12 7.69 -22.54
CA LEU A 280 13.21 6.93 -21.70
C LEU A 280 11.75 7.16 -22.09
N ASP A 281 10.98 6.07 -22.16
CA ASP A 281 9.54 6.17 -22.36
C ASP A 281 8.82 6.73 -21.12
N LYS A 282 7.55 7.09 -21.29
CA LYS A 282 6.74 7.68 -20.20
C LYS A 282 6.64 6.77 -18.97
N TYR A 283 6.51 5.45 -19.18
CA TYR A 283 6.35 4.48 -18.10
C TYR A 283 7.66 4.28 -17.32
N GLN A 284 8.80 4.30 -18.00
CA GLN A 284 10.13 4.28 -17.41
C GLN A 284 10.39 5.55 -16.59
N ARG A 285 10.09 6.74 -17.13
CA ARG A 285 10.19 8.01 -16.39
C ARG A 285 9.31 8.00 -15.14
N GLN A 286 8.10 7.47 -15.26
CA GLN A 286 7.18 7.29 -14.13
C GLN A 286 7.74 6.43 -13.01
N LYS A 287 8.40 5.31 -13.35
CA LYS A 287 9.05 4.44 -12.35
C LYS A 287 10.22 5.13 -11.64
N ILE A 288 10.98 5.94 -12.38
CA ILE A 288 12.12 6.69 -11.81
C ILE A 288 11.60 7.80 -10.90
N ALA A 289 10.57 8.54 -11.34
CA ALA A 289 9.92 9.55 -10.53
C ALA A 289 9.40 8.98 -9.19
N ASP A 290 8.84 7.79 -9.20
CA ASP A 290 8.36 7.12 -7.97
C ASP A 290 9.50 6.69 -7.01
N ALA A 291 10.74 6.61 -7.50
CA ALA A 291 11.90 6.19 -6.71
C ALA A 291 12.81 7.35 -6.28
N LEU A 292 12.62 8.56 -6.83
CA LEU A 292 13.43 9.73 -6.52
C LEU A 292 13.12 10.30 -5.13
N GLN A 293 14.17 10.63 -4.40
CA GLN A 293 14.11 11.29 -3.10
C GLN A 293 14.76 12.67 -3.18
N THR A 294 14.14 13.67 -2.58
CA THR A 294 14.71 15.02 -2.51
C THR A 294 15.68 15.13 -1.33
N VAL A 295 16.87 15.68 -1.56
CA VAL A 295 17.85 16.04 -0.54
C VAL A 295 18.27 17.49 -0.73
N VAL A 296 18.42 18.24 0.36
CA VAL A 296 18.78 19.67 0.33
C VAL A 296 20.10 19.89 1.05
N TYR A 297 20.99 20.66 0.43
CA TYR A 297 22.26 21.09 1.00
C TYR A 297 22.30 22.63 1.11
N PRO A 298 22.83 23.18 2.21
CA PRO A 298 23.11 24.61 2.31
C PRO A 298 24.28 24.97 1.38
N ALA A 299 24.42 26.27 1.05
CA ALA A 299 25.58 26.77 0.32
C ALA A 299 26.89 26.41 1.05
N GLY A 300 27.89 25.95 0.31
CA GLY A 300 29.14 25.42 0.83
C GLY A 300 29.09 23.95 1.28
N GLY A 301 27.90 23.34 1.36
CA GLY A 301 27.73 21.94 1.75
C GLY A 301 28.40 20.96 0.77
N ILE A 302 29.11 19.96 1.27
CA ILE A 302 29.76 18.93 0.44
C ILE A 302 28.78 17.78 0.22
N VAL A 303 28.48 17.48 -1.03
CA VAL A 303 27.56 16.41 -1.44
C VAL A 303 28.32 15.10 -1.67
N ILE A 304 29.46 15.19 -2.35
CA ILE A 304 30.34 14.05 -2.67
C ILE A 304 31.77 14.46 -2.31
N ARG A 305 32.56 13.56 -1.70
CA ARG A 305 34.00 13.74 -1.57
C ARG A 305 34.74 12.83 -2.53
N GLN A 306 35.82 13.34 -3.11
CA GLN A 306 36.74 12.54 -3.91
C GLN A 306 37.33 11.40 -3.06
N GLY A 307 37.45 10.20 -3.64
CA GLY A 307 37.96 8.99 -2.97
C GLY A 307 36.89 8.19 -2.21
N ASP A 308 35.73 8.76 -1.92
CA ASP A 308 34.66 8.00 -1.25
C ASP A 308 34.09 6.91 -2.18
N ILE A 309 33.53 5.85 -1.59
CA ILE A 309 32.76 4.86 -2.35
C ILE A 309 31.40 5.46 -2.69
N GLY A 310 31.10 5.56 -3.99
CA GLY A 310 29.85 6.13 -4.48
C GLY A 310 28.73 5.11 -4.62
N ASN A 311 27.61 5.31 -3.92
CA ASN A 311 26.43 4.43 -3.98
C ASN A 311 25.13 5.16 -4.38
N GLN A 312 25.20 6.44 -4.72
CA GLN A 312 24.03 7.27 -5.06
C GLN A 312 24.27 8.08 -6.33
N PHE A 313 23.18 8.36 -7.06
CA PHE A 313 23.12 9.20 -8.24
C PHE A 313 22.32 10.48 -7.92
N TYR A 314 22.73 11.64 -8.45
CA TYR A 314 22.09 12.91 -8.13
C TYR A 314 21.70 13.69 -9.40
N LEU A 315 20.49 14.24 -9.41
CA LEU A 315 20.02 15.24 -10.37
C LEU A 315 19.81 16.58 -9.65
N ILE A 316 20.15 17.68 -10.29
CA ILE A 316 19.97 19.02 -9.72
C ILE A 316 18.56 19.52 -10.04
N GLU A 317 17.73 19.64 -9.00
CA GLU A 317 16.38 20.22 -9.10
C GLU A 317 16.43 21.75 -9.11
N ASP A 318 17.27 22.33 -8.25
CA ASP A 318 17.41 23.78 -8.05
C ASP A 318 18.77 24.11 -7.42
N GLY A 319 19.34 25.27 -7.77
CA GLY A 319 20.64 25.73 -7.31
C GLY A 319 21.82 25.34 -8.22
N GLU A 320 23.04 25.62 -7.74
CA GLU A 320 24.29 25.39 -8.45
C GLU A 320 25.27 24.56 -7.60
N ALA A 321 26.00 23.65 -8.24
CA ALA A 321 27.03 22.82 -7.64
C ALA A 321 28.37 23.01 -8.35
N GLU A 322 29.47 22.98 -7.62
CA GLU A 322 30.84 23.01 -8.13
C GLU A 322 31.48 21.63 -7.99
N VAL A 323 32.02 21.12 -9.09
CA VAL A 323 32.84 19.91 -9.10
C VAL A 323 34.31 20.31 -8.98
N CYS A 324 34.94 19.90 -7.89
CA CYS A 324 36.32 20.20 -7.55
C CYS A 324 37.18 18.94 -7.61
N LYS A 325 38.35 19.02 -8.24
CA LYS A 325 39.33 17.93 -8.25
C LYS A 325 40.60 18.35 -7.54
N GLU A 326 41.16 17.46 -6.72
CA GLU A 326 42.44 17.71 -6.06
C GLU A 326 43.52 18.07 -7.08
N GLY A 327 44.28 19.14 -6.79
CA GLY A 327 45.34 19.66 -7.65
C GLY A 327 44.89 20.48 -8.87
N LYS A 328 43.59 20.51 -9.20
CA LYS A 328 43.05 21.31 -10.33
C LYS A 328 42.06 22.40 -9.91
N GLY A 329 41.51 22.35 -8.70
CA GLY A 329 40.51 23.32 -8.24
C GLY A 329 39.12 23.02 -8.78
N VAL A 330 38.30 24.05 -8.98
CA VAL A 330 36.97 23.93 -9.59
C VAL A 330 37.14 23.62 -11.07
N VAL A 331 36.53 22.52 -11.52
CA VAL A 331 36.60 22.04 -12.90
C VAL A 331 35.33 22.43 -13.66
N VAL A 332 34.16 22.20 -13.06
CA VAL A 332 32.88 22.49 -13.71
C VAL A 332 31.86 22.97 -12.70
N THR A 333 30.97 23.87 -13.13
CA THR A 333 29.78 24.28 -12.38
C THR A 333 28.57 23.65 -13.04
N LEU A 334 27.75 22.96 -12.26
CA LEU A 334 26.54 22.27 -12.67
C LEU A 334 25.33 23.05 -12.15
N GLY A 335 24.30 23.19 -12.97
CA GLY A 335 23.06 23.90 -12.64
C GLY A 335 21.83 23.00 -12.73
N LYS A 336 20.64 23.62 -12.64
CA LYS A 336 19.36 22.91 -12.80
C LYS A 336 19.33 22.07 -14.09
N GLY A 337 18.88 20.82 -13.97
CA GLY A 337 18.82 19.86 -15.09
C GLY A 337 20.14 19.10 -15.32
N ASP A 338 21.19 19.45 -14.58
CA ASP A 338 22.43 18.67 -14.57
C ASP A 338 22.38 17.51 -13.57
N TYR A 339 23.32 16.58 -13.75
CA TYR A 339 23.44 15.39 -12.91
C TYR A 339 24.91 15.10 -12.62
N PHE A 340 25.16 14.33 -11.58
CA PHE A 340 26.51 13.88 -11.22
C PHE A 340 26.47 12.60 -10.37
N GLY A 341 27.64 11.96 -10.26
CA GLY A 341 27.81 10.76 -9.46
C GLY A 341 27.50 9.46 -10.20
N GLU A 342 27.26 9.52 -11.50
CA GLU A 342 27.07 8.40 -12.40
C GLU A 342 28.33 7.54 -12.54
N LEU A 343 29.52 8.17 -12.60
CA LEU A 343 30.77 7.47 -12.93
C LEU A 343 31.10 6.34 -11.94
N ALA A 344 30.96 6.60 -10.64
CA ALA A 344 31.22 5.60 -9.61
C ALA A 344 30.24 4.43 -9.65
N LEU A 345 29.01 4.66 -10.12
CA LEU A 345 27.99 3.61 -10.24
C LEU A 345 28.22 2.74 -11.48
N ILE A 346 28.64 3.38 -12.58
CA ILE A 346 28.81 2.76 -13.90
C ILE A 346 30.12 1.96 -14.00
N HIS A 347 31.22 2.51 -13.45
CA HIS A 347 32.55 1.93 -13.54
C HIS A 347 32.97 1.18 -12.27
N GLU A 348 32.13 1.20 -11.22
CA GLU A 348 32.42 0.59 -9.92
C GLU A 348 33.72 1.09 -9.29
N THR A 349 34.00 2.38 -9.50
CA THR A 349 35.17 3.08 -8.98
C THR A 349 34.80 4.00 -7.82
N GLU A 350 35.82 4.49 -7.11
CA GLU A 350 35.68 5.57 -6.14
C GLU A 350 35.27 6.89 -6.82
N ARG A 351 34.75 7.83 -6.03
CA ARG A 351 34.37 9.16 -6.50
C ARG A 351 35.60 9.90 -7.04
N THR A 352 35.55 10.30 -8.31
CA THR A 352 36.68 10.91 -9.02
C THR A 352 36.92 12.38 -8.71
N ALA A 353 35.93 13.05 -8.12
CA ALA A 353 35.95 14.46 -7.76
C ALA A 353 35.02 14.75 -6.56
N THR A 354 35.28 15.85 -5.88
CA THR A 354 34.42 16.38 -4.81
C THR A 354 33.35 17.26 -5.44
N VAL A 355 32.09 17.14 -5.01
CA VAL A 355 31.00 18.03 -5.45
C VAL A 355 30.49 18.82 -4.25
N ARG A 356 30.47 20.15 -4.37
CA ARG A 356 30.05 21.08 -3.33
C ARG A 356 28.94 21.99 -3.83
N ALA A 357 27.95 22.26 -2.98
CA ALA A 357 26.91 23.23 -3.24
C ALA A 357 27.49 24.66 -3.29
N LYS A 358 27.31 25.37 -4.40
CA LYS A 358 27.71 26.77 -4.54
C LYS A 358 26.63 27.69 -3.97
N THR A 359 25.37 27.37 -4.25
CA THR A 359 24.19 27.99 -3.64
C THR A 359 23.42 26.98 -2.81
N ARG A 360 22.25 27.33 -2.25
CA ARG A 360 21.36 26.34 -1.64
C ARG A 360 20.96 25.34 -2.73
N LEU A 361 21.35 24.09 -2.57
CA LEU A 361 21.28 23.07 -3.61
C LEU A 361 20.19 22.05 -3.25
N LYS A 362 19.22 21.88 -4.16
CA LYS A 362 18.16 20.87 -4.04
C LYS A 362 18.43 19.78 -5.08
N LEU A 363 18.51 18.54 -4.62
CA LEU A 363 18.88 17.39 -5.43
C LEU A 363 17.78 16.33 -5.37
N ALA A 364 17.56 15.64 -6.49
CA ALA A 364 16.79 14.41 -6.55
C ALA A 364 17.77 13.22 -6.66
N THR A 365 17.63 12.20 -5.81
CA THR A 365 18.59 11.09 -5.69
C THR A 365 17.92 9.73 -5.52
N PHE A 366 18.62 8.67 -5.90
CA PHE A 366 18.31 7.27 -5.54
C PHE A 366 19.60 6.43 -5.50
N ASP A 367 19.49 5.23 -4.94
CA ASP A 367 20.59 4.30 -4.66
C ASP A 367 21.03 3.47 -5.87
N LYS A 368 22.26 2.91 -5.81
CA LYS A 368 22.87 2.07 -6.86
C LYS A 368 21.96 0.91 -7.31
N PRO A 369 21.31 0.13 -6.42
CA PRO A 369 20.35 -0.90 -6.84
C PRO A 369 19.20 -0.35 -7.69
N THR A 370 18.63 0.78 -7.29
CA THR A 370 17.56 1.44 -8.05
C THR A 370 18.06 2.00 -9.37
N PHE A 371 19.27 2.58 -9.39
CA PHE A 371 19.93 3.04 -10.62
C PHE A 371 20.06 1.91 -11.64
N ASN A 372 20.63 0.77 -11.25
CA ASN A 372 20.80 -0.38 -12.15
C ASN A 372 19.47 -0.96 -12.64
N ARG A 373 18.47 -1.02 -11.75
CA ARG A 373 17.16 -1.60 -12.07
C ARG A 373 16.31 -0.70 -12.97
N LEU A 374 16.36 0.61 -12.78
CA LEU A 374 15.47 1.56 -13.45
C LEU A 374 16.08 2.24 -14.67
N LEU A 375 17.39 2.47 -14.68
CA LEU A 375 18.09 3.19 -15.76
C LEU A 375 18.80 2.27 -16.76
N GLY A 376 18.67 0.94 -16.66
CA GLY A 376 19.39 -0.06 -17.48
C GLY A 376 19.82 0.40 -18.88
N ASN A 377 18.87 0.74 -19.77
CA ASN A 377 19.20 1.16 -21.14
C ASN A 377 19.82 2.57 -21.23
N ALA A 378 19.51 3.46 -20.30
CA ALA A 378 20.11 4.80 -20.22
C ALA A 378 21.55 4.75 -19.68
N ILE A 379 21.94 3.70 -18.95
CA ILE A 379 23.33 3.49 -18.52
C ILE A 379 24.26 3.38 -19.73
N ASP A 380 23.81 2.73 -20.81
CA ASP A 380 24.60 2.61 -22.03
C ASP A 380 24.83 3.97 -22.70
N LEU A 381 23.84 4.86 -22.68
CA LEU A 381 23.98 6.24 -23.15
C LEU A 381 24.94 7.03 -22.24
N MET A 382 24.83 6.87 -20.91
CA MET A 382 25.72 7.49 -19.93
C MET A 382 27.18 7.02 -20.08
N ARG A 383 27.41 5.77 -20.48
CA ARG A 383 28.75 5.24 -20.79
C ARG A 383 29.36 5.88 -22.03
N GLN A 384 28.54 6.14 -23.05
CA GLN A 384 29.02 6.72 -24.31
C GLN A 384 29.24 8.24 -24.21
N GLN A 385 28.57 8.91 -23.27
CA GLN A 385 28.68 10.36 -23.05
C GLN A 385 28.84 10.70 -21.55
N PRO A 386 29.99 10.38 -20.92
CA PRO A 386 30.26 10.84 -19.56
C PRO A 386 30.38 12.37 -19.55
N ARG A 387 29.48 13.04 -18.82
CA ARG A 387 29.33 14.49 -18.90
C ARG A 387 30.54 15.24 -18.34
N ALA A 388 31.15 14.69 -17.30
CA ALA A 388 32.43 15.18 -16.78
C ALA A 388 33.51 15.17 -17.87
N GLU A 389 33.59 14.14 -18.71
CA GLU A 389 34.59 14.06 -19.79
C GLU A 389 34.29 15.02 -20.96
N LEU A 390 33.01 15.27 -21.25
CA LEU A 390 32.60 16.22 -22.29
C LEU A 390 33.01 17.66 -21.93
N ASP A 391 32.84 18.06 -20.67
CA ASP A 391 33.24 19.39 -20.23
C ASP A 391 34.76 19.50 -20.04
N PHE A 392 35.43 18.43 -19.58
CA PHE A 392 36.91 18.36 -19.59
C PHE A 392 37.50 18.53 -20.99
N LYS A 393 36.93 17.85 -22.00
CA LYS A 393 37.40 17.95 -23.39
C LYS A 393 37.15 19.34 -23.95
N LYS A 394 35.99 19.95 -23.70
CA LYS A 394 35.67 21.31 -24.14
C LYS A 394 36.58 22.36 -23.51
N GLU A 395 36.83 22.28 -22.20
CA GLU A 395 37.77 23.21 -21.53
C GLU A 395 39.22 23.02 -21.99
N GLU A 396 39.68 21.79 -22.23
CA GLU A 396 41.01 21.55 -22.81
C GLU A 396 41.12 22.07 -24.25
N GLU A 397 40.09 21.89 -25.07
CA GLU A 397 40.03 22.45 -26.43
C GLU A 397 40.05 23.98 -26.39
N GLN A 398 39.29 24.59 -25.47
CA GLN A 398 39.19 26.03 -25.31
C GLN A 398 40.51 26.63 -24.79
N ARG A 399 41.20 25.98 -23.83
CA ARG A 399 42.56 26.36 -23.40
C ARG A 399 43.62 26.19 -24.49
N ARG A 400 43.48 25.18 -25.36
CA ARG A 400 44.37 24.98 -26.53
C ARG A 400 44.15 26.02 -27.63
N LEU A 401 42.90 26.48 -27.80
CA LEU A 401 42.56 27.56 -28.73
C LEU A 401 42.97 28.94 -28.21
N GLU A 402 42.98 29.13 -26.88
CA GLU A 402 43.37 30.38 -26.22
C GLU A 402 44.87 30.52 -25.93
N SER A 403 45.70 29.50 -26.22
CA SER A 403 47.16 29.61 -26.14
C SER A 403 47.72 30.14 -27.46
N PRO A 404 48.14 31.41 -27.56
CA PRO A 404 48.60 31.98 -28.83
C PRO A 404 49.97 31.43 -29.20
N HIS A 405 50.14 31.13 -30.48
CA HIS A 405 51.45 31.11 -31.13
C HIS A 405 52.25 32.38 -30.79
N GLY A 406 53.43 32.19 -30.21
CA GLY A 406 54.47 33.20 -30.04
C GLY A 406 55.48 32.66 -29.02
N THR A 407 56.71 32.29 -29.35
CA THR A 407 57.60 32.76 -30.43
C THR A 407 58.66 31.69 -30.68
N THR A 408 58.77 31.22 -31.92
CA THR A 408 59.97 30.60 -32.47
C THR A 408 60.91 31.72 -32.92
N GLU A 409 62.12 31.71 -32.38
CA GLU A 409 63.40 32.17 -32.97
C GLU A 409 63.45 33.49 -33.78
N ALA A 410 64.17 34.48 -33.22
CA ALA A 410 65.44 34.98 -33.76
C ALA A 410 66.17 35.85 -32.72
#